data_AF-A0A7S0IPA0-F1
#
_entry.id   AF-A0A7S0IPA0-F1
#
_cell.length_a   1.000
_cell.length_b   1.000
_cell.length_c   1.000
_cell.angle_alpha   90.00
_cell.angle_beta   90.00
_cell.angle_gamma   90.00
#
_symmetry.space_group_name_H-M   'P 1'
#
loop_
_entity.id
_entity.type
_entity.pdbx_description
1 polymer ?
#
loop_
_entity_poly.entity_id
_entity_poly.type
_entity_poly.pdbx_seq_one_letter_code
_entity_poly.pdbx_strand_id
1 'polypeptide(L)'
;RAKLRAAHDAFYSAGASVILSSSYQTGPRTDAVRLAASVELALDARDAATRPNAEAWISLGPYGATLADGSEYRGDYSVGEAELREWHAARLLAVTEVADRDATRRPADGLAFETLPSMAEVRAILSLVYEQRW
;
A
#
# COMPACT_ATOMS: atom_id res chain seq x y z
N ARG A 1 -5.26 -5.49 14.89
CA ARG A 1 -6.37 -4.62 14.42
C ARG A 1 -6.61 -3.46 15.38
N ALA A 2 -7.17 -3.63 16.59
CA ALA A 2 -7.46 -2.50 17.50
C ALA A 2 -6.27 -1.53 17.76
N LYS A 3 -5.06 -2.06 18.01
CA LYS A 3 -3.86 -1.22 18.19
C LYS A 3 -3.47 -0.42 16.93
N LEU A 4 -3.59 -1.02 15.74
CA LEU A 4 -3.31 -0.33 14.48
C LEU A 4 -4.34 0.77 14.22
N ARG A 5 -5.62 0.48 14.50
CA ARG A 5 -6.69 1.46 14.39
C ARG A 5 -6.43 2.66 15.31
N ALA A 6 -6.11 2.40 16.59
CA ALA A 6 -5.77 3.45 17.54
C ALA A 6 -4.54 4.26 17.10
N ALA A 7 -3.56 3.65 16.43
CA ALA A 7 -2.42 4.37 15.89
C ALA A 7 -2.84 5.33 14.75
N HIS A 8 -3.67 4.89 13.80
CA HIS A 8 -4.20 5.78 12.76
C HIS A 8 -5.03 6.93 13.34
N ASP A 9 -5.91 6.65 14.29
CA ASP A 9 -6.72 7.68 14.96
C ASP A 9 -5.82 8.69 15.70
N ALA A 10 -4.74 8.22 16.33
CA ALA A 10 -3.76 9.09 16.99
C ALA A 10 -3.02 9.99 15.99
N PHE A 11 -2.66 9.50 14.81
CA PHE A 11 -2.03 10.33 13.77
C PHE A 11 -2.98 11.44 13.29
N TYR A 12 -4.25 11.11 13.03
CA TYR A 12 -5.24 12.14 12.69
C TYR A 12 -5.45 13.14 13.82
N SER A 13 -5.53 12.67 15.06
CA SER A 13 -5.68 13.53 16.25
C SER A 13 -4.47 14.44 16.47
N ALA A 14 -3.28 14.01 16.05
CA ALA A 14 -2.06 14.81 16.05
C ALA A 14 -1.98 15.81 14.87
N GLY A 15 -2.96 15.82 13.98
CA GLY A 15 -3.05 16.76 12.85
C GLY A 15 -2.56 16.22 11.51
N ALA A 16 -2.25 14.92 11.41
CA ALA A 16 -1.87 14.33 10.14
C ALA A 16 -3.00 14.49 9.11
N SER A 17 -2.62 14.83 7.89
CA SER A 17 -3.59 14.92 6.80
C SER A 17 -3.82 13.62 6.07
N VAL A 18 -2.73 12.90 5.91
CA VAL A 18 -2.64 11.62 5.24
C VAL A 18 -2.14 10.63 6.27
N ILE A 19 -2.76 9.45 6.32
CA ILE A 19 -2.17 8.26 6.93
C ILE A 19 -1.82 7.26 5.83
N LEU A 20 -0.82 6.43 6.11
CA LEU A 20 -0.51 5.27 5.29
C LEU A 20 -1.10 4.02 5.93
N SER A 21 -1.64 3.10 5.13
CA SER A 21 -1.95 1.75 5.59
C SER A 21 -0.71 1.05 6.12
N SER A 22 -0.86 0.11 7.05
CA SER A 22 0.24 -0.73 7.58
C SER A 22 0.56 -1.92 6.67
N SER A 23 0.77 -1.67 5.38
CA SER A 23 0.93 -2.71 4.34
C SER A 23 2.30 -2.70 3.62
N TYR A 24 3.27 -1.95 4.15
CA TYR A 24 4.60 -1.80 3.56
C TYR A 24 5.25 -3.13 3.12
N GLN A 25 5.31 -4.13 4.02
CA GLN A 25 5.95 -5.43 3.78
C GLN A 25 4.99 -6.56 3.37
N THR A 26 3.73 -6.27 3.02
CA THR A 26 2.79 -7.34 2.65
C THR A 26 3.08 -7.83 1.23
N GLY A 27 3.55 -9.07 1.10
CA GLY A 27 3.73 -9.73 -0.20
C GLY A 27 2.40 -10.19 -0.83
N PRO A 28 2.34 -10.32 -2.17
CA PRO A 28 1.10 -10.55 -2.91
C PRO A 28 0.46 -11.93 -2.70
N ARG A 29 1.22 -12.99 -2.42
CA ARG A 29 0.68 -14.37 -2.33
C ARG A 29 0.41 -14.83 -0.90
N THR A 30 1.29 -14.51 0.02
CA THR A 30 1.20 -14.94 1.42
C THR A 30 0.44 -13.96 2.29
N ASP A 31 0.40 -12.69 1.91
CA ASP A 31 -0.08 -11.61 2.77
C ASP A 31 -1.20 -10.77 2.13
N ALA A 32 -1.83 -11.22 1.02
CA ALA A 32 -2.96 -10.51 0.40
C ALA A 32 -4.11 -10.23 1.40
N VAL A 33 -4.40 -11.20 2.28
CA VAL A 33 -5.41 -11.03 3.35
C VAL A 33 -4.98 -9.94 4.35
N ARG A 34 -3.68 -9.82 4.64
CA ARG A 34 -3.14 -8.79 5.55
C ARG A 34 -3.12 -7.43 4.88
N LEU A 35 -2.75 -7.37 3.60
CA LEU A 35 -2.85 -6.17 2.76
C LEU A 35 -4.30 -5.66 2.77
N ALA A 36 -5.26 -6.51 2.42
CA ALA A 36 -6.67 -6.16 2.40
C ALA A 36 -7.18 -5.66 3.75
N ALA A 37 -6.88 -6.41 4.83
CA ALA A 37 -7.27 -6.01 6.18
C ALA A 37 -6.60 -4.70 6.64
N SER A 38 -5.39 -4.39 6.13
CA SER A 38 -4.71 -3.13 6.41
C SER A 38 -5.31 -1.96 5.63
N VAL A 39 -5.75 -2.18 4.38
CA VAL A 39 -6.46 -1.19 3.57
C VAL A 39 -7.78 -0.84 4.26
N GLU A 40 -8.61 -1.85 4.55
CA GLU A 40 -9.90 -1.67 5.23
C GLU A 40 -9.77 -0.87 6.52
N LEU A 41 -8.77 -1.21 7.35
CA LEU A 41 -8.56 -0.55 8.63
C LEU A 41 -8.08 0.92 8.50
N ALA A 42 -7.31 1.25 7.47
CA ALA A 42 -6.92 2.63 7.17
C ALA A 42 -8.11 3.46 6.66
N LEU A 43 -8.94 2.87 5.78
CA LEU A 43 -10.17 3.50 5.32
C LEU A 43 -11.14 3.71 6.49
N ASP A 44 -11.28 2.73 7.42
CA ASP A 44 -12.18 2.85 8.57
C ASP A 44 -11.75 3.99 9.51
N ALA A 45 -10.43 4.21 9.63
CA ALA A 45 -9.88 5.32 10.41
C ALA A 45 -10.15 6.66 9.72
N ARG A 46 -9.96 6.74 8.40
CA ARG A 46 -10.26 7.94 7.61
C ARG A 46 -11.75 8.31 7.68
N ASP A 47 -12.63 7.34 7.46
CA ASP A 47 -14.08 7.58 7.40
C ASP A 47 -14.66 7.99 8.76
N ALA A 48 -13.99 7.64 9.86
CA ALA A 48 -14.34 8.06 11.20
C ALA A 48 -13.62 9.36 11.66
N ALA A 49 -12.66 9.86 10.89
CA ALA A 49 -11.92 11.07 11.26
C ALA A 49 -12.84 12.29 11.17
N THR A 50 -12.79 13.15 12.19
CA THR A 50 -13.57 14.40 12.23
C THR A 50 -12.94 15.53 11.40
N ARG A 51 -11.81 15.26 10.75
CA ARG A 51 -10.99 16.23 10.04
C ARG A 51 -11.47 16.37 8.59
N PRO A 52 -11.70 17.59 8.08
CA PRO A 52 -12.38 17.80 6.79
C PRO A 52 -11.61 17.28 5.57
N ASN A 53 -10.30 17.09 5.66
CA ASN A 53 -9.44 16.65 4.56
C ASN A 53 -8.69 15.34 4.88
N ALA A 54 -9.21 14.50 5.77
CA ALA A 54 -8.58 13.21 6.10
C ALA A 54 -8.45 12.30 4.86
N GLU A 55 -7.25 11.78 4.63
CA GLU A 55 -6.92 10.90 3.51
C GLU A 55 -6.23 9.61 3.99
N ALA A 56 -6.57 8.48 3.38
CA ALA A 56 -5.92 7.20 3.59
C ALA A 56 -5.26 6.73 2.29
N TRP A 57 -3.93 6.63 2.33
CA TRP A 57 -3.11 6.16 1.20
C TRP A 57 -2.61 4.74 1.46
N ILE A 58 -2.47 3.94 0.40
CA ILE A 58 -2.05 2.56 0.54
C ILE A 58 -0.54 2.45 0.42
N SER A 59 0.12 2.09 1.52
CA SER A 59 1.56 1.83 1.57
C SER A 59 1.92 0.58 0.77
N LEU A 60 2.81 0.77 -0.20
CA LEU A 60 3.34 -0.28 -1.07
C LEU A 60 4.87 -0.20 -1.09
N GLY A 61 5.52 -0.89 -0.16
CA GLY A 61 6.99 -0.97 -0.09
C GLY A 61 7.65 -1.75 -1.25
N PRO A 62 8.99 -1.72 -1.36
CA PRO A 62 9.71 -2.44 -2.40
C PRO A 62 9.64 -3.95 -2.21
N TYR A 63 9.92 -4.70 -3.27
CA TYR A 63 10.09 -6.15 -3.27
C TYR A 63 11.08 -6.58 -2.17
N GLY A 64 12.21 -5.88 -2.07
CA GLY A 64 13.25 -6.16 -1.07
C GLY A 64 12.79 -6.09 0.39
N ALA A 65 11.76 -5.28 0.70
CA ALA A 65 11.22 -5.20 2.06
C ALA A 65 10.54 -6.51 2.50
N THR A 66 10.15 -7.36 1.55
CA THR A 66 9.55 -8.68 1.82
C THR A 66 10.57 -9.81 1.94
N LEU A 67 11.82 -9.57 1.54
CA LEU A 67 12.92 -10.53 1.66
C LEU A 67 13.54 -10.57 3.07
N ALA A 68 13.32 -9.52 3.87
CA ALA A 68 13.83 -9.39 5.23
C ALA A 68 15.38 -9.51 5.35
N ASP A 69 16.10 -9.09 4.31
CA ASP A 69 17.58 -9.15 4.19
C ASP A 69 18.23 -7.76 4.04
N GLY A 70 17.45 -6.69 4.26
CA GLY A 70 17.88 -5.30 4.11
C GLY A 70 18.10 -4.84 2.67
N SER A 71 17.74 -5.65 1.65
CA SER A 71 17.84 -5.26 0.24
C SER A 71 16.94 -4.07 -0.12
N GLU A 72 15.96 -3.71 0.72
CA GLU A 72 15.17 -2.47 0.61
C GLU A 72 16.04 -1.19 0.62
N TYR A 73 17.30 -1.27 1.07
CA TYR A 73 18.25 -0.15 1.03
C TYR A 73 19.32 -0.28 -0.07
N ARG A 74 19.37 -1.41 -0.79
CA ARG A 74 20.43 -1.71 -1.78
C ARG A 74 19.90 -1.84 -3.21
N GLY A 75 18.70 -2.40 -3.39
CA GLY A 75 18.11 -2.64 -4.70
C GLY A 75 18.75 -3.76 -5.51
N ASP A 76 19.57 -4.61 -4.89
CA ASP A 76 20.34 -5.71 -5.49
C ASP A 76 19.55 -7.03 -5.56
N TYR A 77 18.31 -6.96 -6.06
CA TYR A 77 17.42 -8.13 -6.13
C TYR A 77 17.87 -9.12 -7.22
N SER A 78 17.62 -10.41 -7.00
CA SER A 78 17.90 -11.46 -7.99
C SER A 78 16.81 -11.63 -9.06
N VAL A 79 15.81 -10.76 -9.10
CA VAL A 79 14.63 -10.84 -9.98
C VAL A 79 14.65 -9.74 -11.04
N GLY A 80 14.10 -10.04 -12.22
CA GLY A 80 14.00 -9.11 -13.34
C GLY A 80 12.83 -8.14 -13.24
N GLU A 81 12.82 -7.13 -14.13
CA GLU A 81 11.75 -6.12 -14.22
C GLU A 81 10.36 -6.73 -14.47
N ALA A 82 10.27 -7.78 -15.29
CA ALA A 82 9.01 -8.48 -15.56
C ALA A 82 8.44 -9.17 -14.30
N GLU A 83 9.30 -9.82 -13.50
CA GLU A 83 8.90 -10.47 -12.26
C GLU A 83 8.46 -9.44 -11.21
N LEU A 84 9.19 -8.33 -11.10
CA LEU A 84 8.82 -7.20 -10.23
C LEU A 84 7.46 -6.62 -10.62
N ARG A 85 7.21 -6.51 -11.93
CA ARG A 85 5.92 -6.05 -12.45
C ARG A 85 4.79 -7.00 -12.07
N GLU A 86 4.94 -8.31 -12.29
CA GLU A 86 3.92 -9.28 -11.89
C GLU A 86 3.67 -9.26 -10.36
N TRP A 87 4.73 -9.07 -9.58
CA TRP A 87 4.65 -8.97 -8.13
C TRP A 87 3.84 -7.76 -7.65
N HIS A 88 4.12 -6.57 -8.20
CA HIS A 88 3.35 -5.35 -7.89
C HIS A 88 1.92 -5.42 -8.43
N ALA A 89 1.71 -5.99 -9.62
CA ALA A 89 0.38 -6.15 -10.20
C ALA A 89 -0.56 -6.95 -9.28
N ALA A 90 -0.05 -8.03 -8.66
CA ALA A 90 -0.82 -8.83 -7.73
C ALA A 90 -1.18 -8.08 -6.43
N ARG A 91 -0.30 -7.18 -5.95
CA ARG A 91 -0.63 -6.30 -4.81
C ARG A 91 -1.70 -5.28 -5.18
N LEU A 92 -1.59 -4.65 -6.35
CA LEU A 92 -2.58 -3.70 -6.84
C LEU A 92 -3.95 -4.35 -7.01
N LEU A 93 -4.00 -5.57 -7.57
CA LEU A 93 -5.23 -6.35 -7.68
C LEU A 93 -5.91 -6.53 -6.31
N ALA A 94 -5.15 -6.92 -5.29
CA ALA A 94 -5.71 -7.07 -3.94
C ALA A 94 -6.22 -5.75 -3.34
N VAL A 95 -5.64 -4.59 -3.71
CA VAL A 95 -6.15 -3.27 -3.32
C VAL A 95 -7.45 -2.95 -4.06
N THR A 96 -7.53 -3.21 -5.38
CA THR A 96 -8.77 -3.03 -6.17
C THR A 96 -9.89 -3.91 -5.64
N GLU A 97 -9.61 -5.17 -5.32
CA GLU A 97 -10.59 -6.10 -4.76
C GLU A 97 -11.19 -5.60 -3.45
N VAL A 98 -10.44 -4.83 -2.64
CA VAL A 98 -11.01 -4.20 -1.43
C VAL A 98 -11.97 -3.08 -1.80
N ALA A 99 -11.65 -2.26 -2.79
CA ALA A 99 -12.55 -1.21 -3.27
C ALA A 99 -13.85 -1.81 -3.85
N ASP A 100 -13.75 -2.91 -4.58
CA ASP A 100 -14.90 -3.57 -5.21
C ASP A 100 -15.86 -4.26 -4.22
N ARG A 101 -15.43 -4.48 -2.96
CA ARG A 101 -16.29 -5.08 -1.92
C ARG A 101 -17.46 -4.19 -1.50
N ASP A 102 -17.28 -2.88 -1.62
CA ASP A 102 -18.29 -1.90 -1.26
C ASP A 102 -18.23 -0.71 -2.22
N ALA A 103 -19.04 -0.80 -3.29
CA ALA A 103 -19.14 0.26 -4.29
C ALA A 103 -19.70 1.59 -3.75
N THR A 104 -20.25 1.61 -2.53
CA THR A 104 -20.74 2.85 -1.89
C THR A 104 -19.65 3.55 -1.09
N ARG A 105 -18.58 2.83 -0.74
CA ARG A 105 -17.46 3.36 0.01
C ARG A 105 -16.54 4.16 -0.89
N ARG A 106 -16.10 5.31 -0.39
CA ARG A 106 -15.03 6.09 -1.02
C ARG A 106 -13.75 5.25 -1.10
N PRO A 107 -13.15 5.04 -2.29
CA PRO A 107 -11.89 4.31 -2.45
C PRO A 107 -10.73 4.94 -1.66
N ALA A 108 -9.59 4.26 -1.61
CA ALA A 108 -8.36 4.86 -1.10
C ALA A 108 -8.00 6.15 -1.87
N ASP A 109 -7.39 7.09 -1.16
CA ASP A 109 -7.08 8.42 -1.68
C ASP A 109 -5.89 8.42 -2.64
N GLY A 110 -5.00 7.44 -2.50
CA GLY A 110 -3.78 7.34 -3.27
C GLY A 110 -3.00 6.07 -2.93
N LEU A 111 -1.95 5.85 -3.73
CA LEU A 111 -0.97 4.79 -3.53
C LEU A 111 0.36 5.43 -3.15
N ALA A 112 0.99 4.92 -2.09
CA ALA A 112 2.31 5.34 -1.65
C ALA A 112 3.32 4.21 -1.97
N PHE A 113 3.87 4.25 -3.18
CA PHE A 113 5.05 3.46 -3.50
C PHE A 113 6.27 4.10 -2.85
N GLU A 114 6.74 3.50 -1.76
CA GLU A 114 7.72 4.13 -0.86
C GLU A 114 8.97 3.27 -0.67
N THR A 115 10.09 3.92 -0.36
CA THR A 115 11.39 3.27 -0.11
C THR A 115 11.85 2.39 -1.27
N LEU A 116 11.80 2.89 -2.52
CA LEU A 116 12.21 2.14 -3.71
C LEU A 116 13.70 2.38 -4.04
N PRO A 117 14.63 1.42 -3.77
CA PRO A 117 16.03 1.57 -4.12
C PRO A 117 16.36 1.14 -5.56
N SER A 118 15.46 0.40 -6.23
CA SER A 118 15.70 -0.20 -7.55
C SER A 118 15.02 0.54 -8.68
N MET A 119 15.80 1.03 -9.65
CA MET A 119 15.24 1.66 -10.85
C MET A 119 14.46 0.69 -11.74
N ALA A 120 14.80 -0.60 -11.75
CA ALA A 120 14.03 -1.61 -12.47
C ALA A 120 12.64 -1.76 -11.86
N GLU A 121 12.56 -1.74 -10.53
CA GLU A 121 11.29 -1.78 -9.81
C GLU A 121 10.45 -0.53 -10.05
N VAL A 122 11.06 0.66 -10.04
CA VAL A 122 10.37 1.92 -10.38
C VAL A 122 9.75 1.86 -11.77
N ARG A 123 10.48 1.36 -12.79
CA ARG A 123 9.95 1.22 -14.15
C ARG A 123 8.80 0.22 -14.22
N ALA A 124 8.92 -0.92 -13.54
CA ALA A 124 7.86 -1.91 -13.43
C ALA A 124 6.57 -1.32 -12.85
N ILE A 125 6.69 -0.57 -11.74
CA ILE A 125 5.58 0.13 -11.08
C ILE A 125 4.95 1.17 -12.00
N LEU A 126 5.75 2.05 -12.59
CA LEU A 126 5.24 3.12 -13.47
C LEU A 126 4.47 2.53 -14.66
N SER A 127 5.00 1.48 -15.28
CA SER A 127 4.31 0.79 -16.37
C SER A 127 2.92 0.29 -15.93
N LEU A 128 2.78 -0.26 -14.71
CA LEU A 128 1.48 -0.73 -14.21
C LEU A 128 0.51 0.42 -13.94
N VAL A 129 0.96 1.47 -13.25
CA VAL A 129 0.12 2.61 -12.89
C VAL A 129 -0.39 3.32 -14.15
N TYR A 130 0.46 3.51 -15.16
CA TYR A 130 0.05 4.11 -16.43
C TYR A 130 -0.96 3.27 -17.21
N GLU A 131 -0.79 1.94 -17.21
CA GLU A 131 -1.70 1.05 -17.94
C GLU A 131 -3.07 0.92 -17.26
N GLN A 132 -3.10 0.82 -15.94
CA GLN A 132 -4.33 0.63 -15.17
C GLN A 132 -5.08 1.95 -14.91
N ARG A 133 -4.45 3.10 -15.18
CA ARG A 133 -5.00 4.44 -14.91
C ARG A 133 -5.48 4.61 -13.47
N TRP A 134 -4.67 4.12 -12.53
CA TRP A 134 -4.83 4.44 -11.11
C TRP A 134 -4.70 5.94 -10.85
#